data_AF-A0A8T8CAT5-F1
#
_entry.id   AF-A0A8T8CAT5-F1
#
_cell.length_a   1.000
_cell.length_b   1.000
_cell.length_c   1.000
_cell.angle_alpha   90.00
_cell.angle_beta   90.00
_cell.angle_gamma   90.00
#
_symmetry.space_group_name_H-M   'P 1'
#
loop_
_entity.id
_entity.type
_entity.pdbx_description
1 polymer ?
#
loop_
_entity_poly.entity_id
_entity_poly.type
_entity_poly.pdbx_seq_one_letter_code
_entity_poly.pdbx_strand_id
1 'polypeptide(L)'
;MPSVQINTSPLLRNFATLMPNTCIQVTTKMGPQTLLRAEFPPADYPVDSDQQLQFLLDLIATSNPGALDLIHEVASRCVEDQRTAIGDLLRSAPNRHNN
;
A
#
# COMPACT_ATOMS: atom_id res chain seq x y z
N MET A 1 0.83 -15.97 4.19
CA MET A 1 0.36 -15.06 3.11
C MET A 1 1.52 -14.15 2.76
N PRO A 2 1.84 -13.94 1.47
CA PRO A 2 2.95 -13.09 1.11
C PRO A 2 2.67 -11.66 1.57
N SER A 3 3.68 -11.04 2.15
CA SER A 3 3.63 -9.66 2.64
C SER A 3 4.98 -8.99 2.42
N VAL A 4 4.97 -7.73 2.02
CA VAL A 4 6.15 -6.89 1.92
C VAL A 4 6.04 -5.76 2.91
N GLN A 5 7.15 -5.44 3.58
CA GLN A 5 7.26 -4.32 4.51
C GLN A 5 8.35 -3.37 4.03
N ILE A 6 8.07 -2.07 4.04
CA ILE A 6 9.05 -1.01 3.83
C ILE A 6 9.05 -0.08 5.04
N ASN A 7 10.24 0.21 5.57
CA ASN A 7 10.43 1.15 6.66
C ASN A 7 10.67 2.54 6.08
N THR A 8 9.66 3.39 6.12
CA THR A 8 9.76 4.79 5.66
C THR A 8 10.55 5.65 6.64
N SER A 9 10.40 5.40 7.93
CA SER A 9 11.15 6.04 9.01
C SER A 9 11.27 5.10 10.22
N PRO A 10 12.01 5.45 11.29
CA PRO A 10 12.13 4.59 12.48
C PRO A 10 10.77 4.17 13.08
N LEU A 11 9.78 5.06 12.99
CA LEU A 11 8.44 4.84 13.53
C LEU A 11 7.41 4.54 12.44
N LEU A 12 7.65 4.89 11.17
CA LEU A 12 6.68 4.73 10.09
C LEU A 12 7.01 3.51 9.21
N ARG A 13 6.04 2.61 9.11
CA ARG A 13 6.18 1.36 8.33
C ARG A 13 4.98 1.18 7.40
N ASN A 14 5.28 0.82 6.16
CA ASN A 14 4.30 0.48 5.15
C ASN A 14 4.31 -1.02 4.89
N PHE A 15 3.12 -1.59 4.73
CA PHE A 15 2.91 -3.00 4.47
C PHE A 15 2.00 -3.16 3.26
N ALA A 16 2.33 -4.12 2.41
CA ALA A 16 1.43 -4.65 1.39
C ALA A 16 1.28 -6.16 1.65
N THR A 17 0.05 -6.66 1.75
CA THR A 17 -0.23 -8.08 2.05
C THR A 17 -1.27 -8.61 1.09
N LEU A 18 -1.04 -9.81 0.54
CA LEU A 18 -2.06 -10.51 -0.24
C LEU A 18 -3.03 -11.25 0.69
N MET A 19 -4.29 -10.84 0.68
CA MET A 19 -5.36 -11.35 1.53
C MET A 19 -5.97 -12.66 0.98
N PRO A 20 -6.69 -13.47 1.78
CA PRO A 20 -7.20 -14.77 1.35
C PRO A 20 -8.32 -14.64 0.31
N ASN A 21 -9.04 -13.52 0.34
CA ASN A 21 -10.04 -13.12 -0.66
C ASN A 21 -9.40 -12.58 -1.95
N THR A 22 -8.09 -12.76 -2.14
CA THR A 22 -7.29 -12.27 -3.28
C THR A 22 -7.17 -10.75 -3.39
N CYS A 23 -7.64 -9.98 -2.41
CA CYS A 23 -7.39 -8.54 -2.34
C CYS A 23 -5.96 -8.24 -1.87
N ILE A 24 -5.45 -7.07 -2.22
CA ILE A 24 -4.26 -6.50 -1.61
C ILE A 24 -4.71 -5.60 -0.47
N GLN A 25 -4.17 -5.83 0.72
CA GLN A 25 -4.30 -4.90 1.84
C GLN A 25 -3.02 -4.09 1.96
N VAL A 26 -3.16 -2.77 1.93
CA VAL A 26 -2.09 -1.83 2.28
C VAL A 26 -2.32 -1.30 3.68
N THR A 27 -1.25 -1.18 4.46
CA THR A 27 -1.30 -0.67 5.83
C THR A 27 -0.13 0.26 6.10
N THR A 28 -0.39 1.42 6.69
CA THR A 28 0.63 2.30 7.26
C THR A 28 0.52 2.27 8.78
N LYS A 29 1.63 1.99 9.45
CA LYS A 29 1.73 2.02 10.91
C LYS A 29 2.70 3.08 11.38
N MET A 30 2.33 3.79 12.45
CA MET A 30 3.21 4.65 13.23
C MET A 30 3.39 4.03 14.61
N GLY A 31 4.56 3.41 14.85
CA GLY A 31 4.80 2.59 16.03
C GLY A 31 3.79 1.44 16.13
N PRO A 32 3.02 1.33 17.25
CA PRO A 32 1.98 0.31 17.40
C PRO A 32 0.65 0.69 16.71
N GLN A 33 0.45 1.98 16.36
CA GLN A 33 -0.81 2.47 15.83
C GLN A 33 -0.90 2.26 14.32
N THR A 34 -2.09 1.86 13.85
CA THR A 34 -2.39 1.80 12.41
C THR A 34 -3.03 3.11 12.01
N LEU A 35 -2.36 3.85 11.12
CA LEU A 35 -2.86 5.14 10.60
C LEU A 35 -3.68 4.96 9.34
N LEU A 36 -3.29 3.98 8.52
CA LEU A 36 -3.95 3.66 7.27
C LEU A 36 -4.18 2.17 7.19
N ARG A 37 -5.39 1.76 6.79
CA ARG A 37 -5.65 0.44 6.23
C ARG A 37 -6.63 0.57 5.07
N ALA A 38 -6.25 0.07 3.91
CA ALA A 38 -7.12 0.02 2.74
C ALA A 38 -6.96 -1.30 2.01
N GLU A 39 -8.00 -1.73 1.31
CA GLU A 39 -8.02 -2.96 0.53
C GLU A 39 -8.54 -2.69 -0.88
N PHE A 40 -7.97 -3.38 -1.86
CA PHE A 40 -8.41 -3.31 -3.24
C PHE A 40 -8.14 -4.63 -3.99
N PRO A 41 -8.94 -4.97 -5.00
CA PRO A 41 -8.62 -6.04 -5.94
C PRO A 41 -7.33 -5.74 -6.73
N PRO A 42 -6.43 -6.71 -6.97
CA PRO A 42 -5.24 -6.50 -7.78
C PRO A 42 -5.52 -5.98 -9.19
N ALA A 43 -6.69 -6.33 -9.75
CA ALA A 43 -7.11 -5.91 -11.09
C ALA A 43 -7.41 -4.40 -11.19
N ASP A 44 -7.70 -3.74 -10.06
CA ASP A 44 -7.99 -2.31 -10.01
C ASP A 44 -6.71 -1.48 -9.91
N TYR A 45 -5.56 -2.12 -9.62
CA TYR A 45 -4.28 -1.44 -9.47
C TYR A 45 -3.67 -1.12 -10.85
N PRO A 46 -3.44 0.17 -11.18
CA PRO A 46 -2.94 0.54 -12.49
C PRO A 46 -1.54 -0.01 -12.78
N VAL A 47 -1.23 -0.23 -14.06
CA VAL A 47 0.13 -0.62 -14.50
C VAL A 47 1.06 0.60 -14.57
N ASP A 48 0.51 1.76 -14.93
CA ASP A 48 1.26 3.00 -15.08
C ASP A 48 1.66 3.61 -13.73
N SER A 49 2.92 4.04 -13.63
CA SER A 49 3.55 4.53 -12.40
C SER A 49 2.86 5.77 -11.82
N ASP A 50 2.45 6.72 -12.67
CA ASP A 50 1.84 7.96 -12.23
C ASP A 50 0.39 7.73 -11.81
N GLN A 51 -0.30 6.85 -12.54
CA GLN A 51 -1.65 6.41 -12.18
C GLN A 51 -1.67 5.59 -10.88
N GLN A 52 -0.63 4.82 -10.57
CA GLN A 52 -0.52 4.09 -9.30
C GLN A 52 -0.47 5.04 -8.10
N LEU A 53 0.31 6.12 -8.19
CA LEU A 53 0.40 7.10 -7.11
C LEU A 53 -0.95 7.79 -6.91
N GLN A 54 -1.60 8.21 -8.00
CA GLN A 54 -2.93 8.82 -7.91
C GLN A 54 -3.97 7.84 -7.34
N PHE A 55 -3.96 6.59 -7.79
CA PHE A 55 -4.83 5.54 -7.26
C PHE A 55 -4.67 5.37 -5.75
N LEU A 56 -3.44 5.35 -5.25
CA LEU A 56 -3.19 5.23 -3.81
C LEU A 56 -3.68 6.46 -3.05
N LEU A 57 -3.46 7.66 -3.57
CA LEU A 57 -3.98 8.89 -2.95
C LEU A 57 -5.52 8.86 -2.85
N ASP A 58 -6.21 8.47 -3.92
CA ASP A 58 -7.68 8.39 -3.95
C ASP A 58 -8.21 7.28 -3.04
N LEU A 59 -7.55 6.12 -3.03
CA LEU A 59 -7.88 5.00 -2.15
C LEU A 59 -7.74 5.41 -0.68
N ILE A 60 -6.66 6.12 -0.34
CA ILE A 60 -6.40 6.63 1.01
C ILE A 60 -7.46 7.65 1.39
N ALA A 61 -7.74 8.62 0.52
CA ALA A 61 -8.75 9.65 0.77
C ALA A 61 -10.15 9.06 1.01
N THR A 62 -10.48 7.97 0.31
CA THR A 62 -11.78 7.28 0.44
C THR A 62 -11.85 6.39 1.68
N SER A 63 -10.78 5.61 1.94
CA SER A 63 -10.80 4.58 3.00
C SER A 63 -10.44 5.14 4.37
N ASN A 64 -9.56 6.15 4.43
CA ASN A 64 -9.06 6.75 5.67
C ASN A 64 -8.90 8.28 5.47
N PRO A 65 -10.01 9.04 5.40
CA PRO A 65 -9.96 10.49 5.22
C PRO A 65 -9.07 11.16 6.27
N GLY A 66 -8.15 12.03 5.84
CA GLY A 66 -7.22 12.76 6.71
C GLY A 66 -6.00 11.97 7.21
N ALA A 67 -5.82 10.70 6.81
CA ALA A 67 -4.68 9.91 7.26
C ALA A 67 -3.31 10.46 6.83
N LEU A 68 -3.23 11.09 5.65
CA LEU A 68 -1.99 11.71 5.16
C LEU A 68 -1.63 12.98 5.95
N ASP A 69 -2.63 13.69 6.45
CA ASP A 69 -2.39 14.88 7.29
C ASP A 69 -1.69 14.48 8.59
N LEU A 70 -1.97 13.31 9.16
CA LEU A 70 -1.30 12.83 10.37
C LEU A 70 0.21 12.58 10.20
N ILE A 71 0.68 12.43 8.97
CA ILE A 71 2.08 12.12 8.64
C ILE A 71 2.76 13.23 7.83
N HIS A 72 2.08 14.37 7.63
CA HIS A 72 2.56 15.62 7.00
C HIS A 72 3.80 15.46 6.10
N GLU A 73 5.00 15.77 6.64
CA GLU A 73 6.26 15.85 5.91
C GLU A 73 6.68 14.55 5.21
N VAL A 74 6.23 13.40 5.71
CA VAL A 74 6.58 12.08 5.16
C VAL A 74 5.43 11.45 4.36
N ALA A 75 4.32 12.16 4.15
CA ALA A 75 3.17 11.65 3.41
C ALA A 75 3.53 11.18 2.01
N SER A 76 4.19 12.02 1.22
CA SER A 76 4.59 11.67 -0.16
C SER A 76 5.51 10.45 -0.19
N ARG A 77 6.49 10.40 0.73
CA ARG A 77 7.40 9.24 0.85
C ARG A 77 6.65 7.98 1.26
N CYS A 78 5.66 8.11 2.14
CA CYS A 78 4.84 7.00 2.60
C CYS A 78 4.04 6.38 1.45
N VAL A 79 3.42 7.20 0.59
CA VAL A 79 2.68 6.71 -0.59
C VAL A 79 3.62 6.04 -1.59
N GLU A 80 4.80 6.62 -1.80
CA GLU A 80 5.86 6.04 -2.64
C GLU A 80 6.35 4.67 -2.13
N ASP A 81 6.56 4.55 -0.81
CA ASP A 81 6.95 3.30 -0.18
C ASP A 81 5.80 2.27 -0.22
N GLN A 82 4.53 2.70 -0.15
CA GLN A 82 3.40 1.78 -0.39
C GLN A 82 3.39 1.25 -1.82
N ARG A 83 3.56 2.11 -2.83
CA ARG A 83 3.67 1.70 -4.23
C ARG A 83 4.79 0.67 -4.42
N THR A 84 5.94 0.93 -3.81
CA THR A 84 7.09 0.02 -3.86
C THR A 84 6.75 -1.32 -3.22
N ALA A 85 6.14 -1.33 -2.04
CA ALA A 85 5.74 -2.56 -1.35
C ALA A 85 4.73 -3.38 -2.15
N ILE A 86 3.76 -2.74 -2.82
CA ILE A 86 2.79 -3.41 -3.71
C ILE A 86 3.52 -4.02 -4.91
N GLY A 87 4.43 -3.28 -5.54
CA GLY A 87 5.21 -3.78 -6.68
C GLY A 87 6.05 -5.00 -6.33
N ASP A 88 6.72 -4.98 -5.18
CA ASP A 88 7.48 -6.12 -4.65
C ASP A 88 6.56 -7.31 -4.31
N LEU A 89 5.39 -7.04 -3.74
CA LEU A 89 4.41 -8.08 -3.44
C LEU A 89 3.92 -8.76 -4.72
N LEU A 90 3.58 -7.98 -5.74
CA LEU A 90 3.10 -8.49 -7.03
C LEU A 90 4.19 -9.27 -7.79
N ARG A 91 5.46 -8.86 -7.68
CA ARG A 91 6.60 -9.60 -8.24
C ARG A 91 6.91 -10.90 -7.51
N SER A 92 6.70 -10.93 -6.19
CA SER A 92 7.01 -12.09 -5.33
C SER A 92 5.85 -13.08 -5.20
N ALA A 93 4.61 -12.65 -5.46
CA ALA A 93 3.48 -13.54 -5.55
C ALA A 93 3.69 -14.50 -6.74
N PRO A 94 3.71 -15.83 -6.53
CA PRO A 94 3.88 -16.77 -7.61
C PRO A 94 2.76 -16.55 -8.62
N ASN A 95 3.15 -16.24 -9.87
CA ASN A 95 2.28 -16.04 -11.02
C ASN A 95 1.04 -16.96 -10.97
N ARG A 96 -0.09 -16.42 -10.51
CA ARG A 96 -1.43 -16.94 -10.88
C ARG A 96 -1.92 -16.31 -12.19
N HIS A 97 -0.99 -15.77 -12.99
CA HIS A 97 -1.18 -15.55 -14.42
C HIS A 97 -0.48 -16.71 -15.16
N ASN A 98 -1.17 -17.83 -15.28
CA ASN A 98 -0.96 -18.74 -16.41
C ASN A 98 -2.21 -19.62 -16.58
N ASN A 99 -2.92 -19.37 -17.68
CA ASN A 99 -4.00 -20.13 -18.33
C ASN A 99 -5.17 -20.66 -17.49
#